data_AF-A0A4U9HWY6-F1
#
_entry.id   AF-A0A4U9HWY6-F1
#
_cell.length_a   1.000
_cell.length_b   1.000
_cell.length_c   1.000
_cell.angle_alpha   90.00
_cell.angle_beta   90.00
_cell.angle_gamma   90.00
#
_symmetry.space_group_name_H-M   'P 1'
#
loop_
_entity.id
_entity.type
_entity.pdbx_description
1 polymer ?
#
loop_
_entity_poly.entity_id
_entity_poly.type
_entity_poly.pdbx_seq_one_letter_code
_entity_poly.pdbx_strand_id
1 'polypeptide(L)'
;MELIAQPGSAQVTDNKGQKYTGTDAEEMIGKLTGMPIPITSLRQWILGLPGDATDYKLDDQYRLSEVNYSQNGKSWKVVYGGYDSHSKPALPSSLELTEGNQRIKLKMDNWIVK
;
A
#
# COMPACT_ATOMS: atom_id res chain seq x y z
N MET A 1 -5.88 -1.43 14.99
CA MET A 1 -4.47 -1.08 14.76
C MET A 1 -4.45 0.23 13.98
N GLU A 2 -3.54 1.11 14.30
CA GLU A 2 -3.37 2.44 13.69
C GLU A 2 -1.89 2.67 13.40
N LEU A 3 -1.55 3.25 12.25
CA LEU A 3 -0.21 3.72 11.91
C LEU A 3 -0.27 5.23 11.61
N ILE A 4 0.59 5.99 12.27
CA ILE A 4 0.83 7.40 11.97
C ILE A 4 2.30 7.52 11.57
N ALA A 5 2.57 7.90 10.32
CA ALA A 5 3.93 8.03 9.80
C ALA A 5 4.18 9.44 9.25
N GLN A 6 5.26 10.07 9.70
CA GLN A 6 5.78 11.36 9.26
C GLN A 6 7.26 11.21 8.86
N PRO A 7 7.83 12.13 8.08
CA PRO A 7 9.27 12.12 7.83
C PRO A 7 10.06 12.06 9.14
N GLY A 8 10.86 11.00 9.34
CA GLY A 8 11.69 10.80 10.52
C GLY A 8 10.97 10.31 11.78
N SER A 9 9.65 10.05 11.75
CA SER A 9 8.94 9.47 12.90
C SER A 9 7.75 8.61 12.50
N ALA A 10 7.56 7.50 13.20
CA ALA A 10 6.41 6.61 13.05
C ALA A 10 5.87 6.23 14.42
N GLN A 11 4.55 6.12 14.53
CA GLN A 11 3.84 5.60 15.68
C GLN A 11 2.89 4.51 15.23
N VAL A 12 2.92 3.36 15.91
CA VAL A 12 1.93 2.30 15.72
C VAL A 12 1.18 2.08 17.01
N THR A 13 -0.15 2.03 16.91
CA THR A 13 -1.05 1.60 18.00
C THR A 13 -1.59 0.21 17.67
N ASP A 14 -1.32 -0.80 18.51
CA ASP A 14 -1.81 -2.17 18.30
C ASP A 14 -3.32 -2.33 18.63
N ASN A 15 -3.84 -3.55 18.62
CA ASN A 15 -5.23 -3.84 18.97
C ASN A 15 -5.53 -3.80 20.48
N LYS A 16 -4.50 -3.72 21.33
CA LYS A 16 -4.59 -3.58 22.79
C LYS A 16 -4.42 -2.11 23.23
N GLY A 17 -4.24 -1.19 22.29
CA GLY A 17 -3.99 0.23 22.55
C GLY A 17 -2.53 0.54 22.92
N GLN A 18 -1.61 -0.42 22.81
CA GLN A 18 -0.19 -0.18 23.06
C GLN A 18 0.39 0.65 21.93
N LYS A 19 1.10 1.72 22.29
CA LYS A 19 1.76 2.63 21.37
C LYS A 19 3.24 2.31 21.29
N TYR A 20 3.73 2.18 20.07
CA TYR A 20 5.14 2.03 19.75
C TYR A 20 5.55 3.25 18.92
N THR A 21 6.75 3.77 19.15
CA THR A 21 7.33 4.86 18.38
C THR A 21 8.68 4.45 17.82
N GLY A 22 9.01 4.92 16.63
CA GLY A 22 10.28 4.66 15.96
C GLY A 22 10.52 5.64 14.83
N THR A 23 11.58 5.42 14.07
CA THR A 23 11.93 6.25 12.91
C THR A 23 11.59 5.58 11.58
N ASP A 24 11.27 4.29 11.60
CA ASP A 24 10.98 3.48 10.42
C ASP A 24 9.61 2.78 10.57
N ALA A 25 8.63 3.23 9.79
CA ALA A 25 7.29 2.68 9.80
C ALA A 25 7.22 1.24 9.26
N GLU A 26 8.07 0.89 8.28
CA GLU A 26 8.10 -0.43 7.66
C GLU A 26 8.60 -1.47 8.66
N GLU A 27 9.67 -1.14 9.39
CA GLU A 27 10.21 -2.00 10.45
C GLU A 27 9.19 -2.24 11.57
N MET A 28 8.53 -1.17 12.02
CA MET A 28 7.55 -1.25 13.10
C MET A 28 6.33 -2.10 12.73
N ILE A 29 5.80 -1.92 11.52
CA ILE A 29 4.67 -2.73 11.02
C ILE A 29 5.09 -4.18 10.82
N GLY A 30 6.28 -4.42 10.28
CA GLY A 30 6.83 -5.76 10.11
C GLY A 30 6.88 -6.52 11.43
N LYS A 31 7.37 -5.87 12.50
CA LYS A 31 7.42 -6.47 13.85
C LYS A 31 6.04 -6.80 14.43
N LEU A 32 5.03 -5.99 14.14
CA LEU A 32 3.69 -6.14 14.71
C LEU A 32 2.79 -7.09 13.93
N THR A 33 2.94 -7.14 12.61
CA THR A 33 2.08 -7.92 11.71
C THR A 33 2.74 -9.21 11.23
N GLY A 34 4.07 -9.35 11.38
CA GLY A 34 4.86 -10.39 10.72
C GLY A 34 5.04 -10.15 9.22
N MET A 35 4.51 -9.04 8.69
CA MET A 35 4.50 -8.72 7.28
C MET A 35 5.33 -7.46 7.03
N PRO A 36 6.54 -7.56 6.46
CA PRO A 36 7.35 -6.40 6.09
C PRO A 36 6.74 -5.72 4.86
N ILE A 37 5.71 -4.89 5.10
CA ILE A 37 4.99 -4.15 4.06
C ILE A 37 5.86 -2.96 3.64
N PRO A 38 6.11 -2.77 2.33
CA PRO A 38 6.84 -1.61 1.83
C PRO A 38 5.91 -0.38 1.88
N ILE A 39 5.83 0.28 3.03
CA ILE A 39 4.92 1.41 3.28
C ILE A 39 5.15 2.55 2.29
N THR A 40 6.40 2.79 1.91
CA THR A 40 6.76 3.80 0.91
C THR A 40 6.10 3.50 -0.44
N SER A 41 6.24 2.25 -0.92
CA SER A 41 5.65 1.81 -2.18
C SER A 41 4.12 1.68 -2.08
N LEU A 42 3.59 1.18 -0.97
CA LEU A 42 2.16 1.05 -0.72
C LEU A 42 1.43 2.39 -0.84
N ARG A 43 2.03 3.48 -0.32
CA ARG A 43 1.46 4.82 -0.45
C ARG A 43 1.26 5.23 -1.91
N GLN A 44 2.20 4.85 -2.78
CA GLN A 44 2.10 5.12 -4.22
C GLN A 44 1.03 4.22 -4.87
N TRP A 45 1.03 2.92 -4.54
CA TRP A 45 0.08 1.96 -5.11
C TRP A 45 -1.38 2.28 -4.77
N ILE A 46 -1.66 2.76 -3.55
CA ILE A 46 -3.00 3.21 -3.15
C ILE A 46 -3.49 4.36 -4.06
N LEU A 47 -2.59 5.20 -4.56
CA LEU A 47 -2.90 6.31 -5.47
C LEU A 47 -2.89 5.90 -6.95
N GLY A 48 -2.64 4.62 -7.26
CA GLY A 48 -2.50 4.16 -8.64
C GLY A 48 -1.19 4.58 -9.31
N LEU A 49 -0.14 4.80 -8.52
CA LEU A 49 1.21 5.13 -8.99
C LEU A 49 2.14 3.93 -8.79
N PRO A 50 3.07 3.63 -9.72
CA PRO A 50 3.90 2.43 -9.61
C PRO A 50 4.98 2.57 -8.52
N GLY A 51 5.27 3.81 -8.09
CA GLY A 51 6.42 4.11 -7.24
C GLY A 51 7.72 3.77 -7.98
N ASP A 52 8.62 3.07 -7.30
CA ASP A 52 9.90 2.61 -7.87
C ASP A 52 9.78 1.31 -8.67
N ALA A 53 8.57 0.75 -8.81
CA ALA A 53 8.38 -0.47 -9.56
C ALA A 53 8.55 -0.23 -11.07
N THR A 54 9.43 -1.01 -11.69
CA THR A 54 9.66 -0.98 -13.15
C THR A 54 8.89 -2.06 -13.89
N ASP A 55 8.41 -3.10 -13.19
CA ASP A 55 7.54 -4.14 -13.73
C ASP A 55 6.09 -3.86 -13.33
N TYR A 56 5.32 -3.31 -14.27
CA TYR A 56 3.91 -3.03 -14.10
C TYR A 56 3.15 -3.15 -15.42
N LYS A 57 1.84 -3.30 -15.32
CA LYS A 57 0.92 -3.33 -16.46
C LYS A 57 -0.09 -2.21 -16.32
N LEU A 58 -0.56 -1.73 -17.46
CA LEU A 58 -1.66 -0.78 -17.56
C LEU A 58 -2.91 -1.48 -18.10
N ASP A 59 -4.08 -0.95 -17.78
CA ASP A 59 -5.34 -1.26 -18.44
C ASP A 59 -5.53 -0.43 -19.71
N ASP A 60 -6.63 -0.67 -20.43
CA ASP A 60 -6.96 0.04 -21.68
C ASP A 60 -7.26 1.55 -21.47
N GLN A 61 -7.34 2.02 -20.22
CA GLN A 61 -7.49 3.43 -19.87
C GLN A 61 -6.17 4.04 -19.36
N TYR A 62 -5.04 3.36 -19.55
CA TYR A 62 -3.70 3.78 -19.11
C TYR A 62 -3.57 3.93 -17.59
N ARG A 63 -4.32 3.16 -16.82
CA ARG A 63 -4.22 3.09 -15.34
C ARG A 63 -3.54 1.79 -14.94
N LEU A 64 -2.90 1.75 -13.77
CA LEU A 64 -2.27 0.51 -13.30
C LEU A 64 -3.26 -0.63 -13.16
N SER A 65 -2.92 -1.78 -13.71
CA SER A 65 -3.68 -3.04 -13.54
C SER A 65 -2.92 -4.05 -12.69
N GLU A 66 -1.58 -4.04 -12.78
CA GLU A 66 -0.70 -4.92 -12.02
C GLU A 66 0.63 -4.21 -11.72
N VAL A 67 1.20 -4.46 -10.53
CA VAL A 67 2.57 -4.09 -10.19
C VAL A 67 3.27 -5.30 -9.59
N ASN A 68 4.47 -5.62 -10.08
CA ASN A 68 5.37 -6.58 -9.46
C ASN A 68 6.57 -5.80 -8.90
N TYR A 69 6.84 -5.96 -7.61
CA TYR A 69 7.87 -5.19 -6.92
C TYR A 69 8.66 -6.09 -5.98
N SER A 70 9.98 -6.00 -6.02
CA SER A 70 10.84 -6.76 -5.12
C SER A 70 11.74 -5.85 -4.30
N GLN A 71 11.77 -6.07 -2.99
CA GLN A 71 12.57 -5.31 -2.04
C GLN A 71 12.95 -6.22 -0.88
N ASN A 72 14.20 -6.14 -0.39
CA ASN A 72 14.66 -6.89 0.80
C ASN A 72 14.38 -8.40 0.74
N GLY A 73 14.50 -9.02 -0.46
CA GLY A 73 14.23 -10.45 -0.67
C GLY A 73 12.75 -10.84 -0.67
N LYS A 74 11.85 -9.86 -0.66
CA LYS A 74 10.39 -10.04 -0.71
C LYS A 74 9.85 -9.61 -2.07
N SER A 75 8.92 -10.40 -2.61
CA SER A 75 8.29 -10.13 -3.90
C SER A 75 6.81 -9.89 -3.72
N TRP A 76 6.41 -8.66 -3.97
CA TRP A 76 5.04 -8.17 -3.91
C TRP A 76 4.42 -8.19 -5.29
N LYS A 77 3.21 -8.72 -5.37
CA LYS A 77 2.31 -8.53 -6.50
C LYS A 77 1.12 -7.71 -6.04
N VAL A 78 0.81 -6.65 -6.77
CA VAL A 78 -0.35 -5.79 -6.57
C VAL A 78 -1.27 -5.95 -7.77
N VAL A 79 -2.55 -6.21 -7.53
CA VAL A 79 -3.57 -6.29 -8.57
C VAL A 79 -4.66 -5.28 -8.26
N TYR A 80 -4.98 -4.44 -9.24
CA TYR A 80 -6.02 -3.42 -9.13
C TYR A 80 -7.36 -4.02 -9.56
N GLY A 81 -8.36 -3.98 -8.67
CA GLY A 81 -9.67 -4.58 -8.91
C GLY A 81 -10.70 -3.62 -9.52
N GLY A 82 -10.39 -2.32 -9.56
CA GLY A 82 -11.24 -1.30 -10.13
C GLY A 82 -10.76 0.10 -9.81
N TYR A 83 -11.42 1.09 -10.41
CA TYR A 83 -11.16 2.50 -10.24
C TYR A 83 -12.48 3.25 -10.02
N ASP A 84 -12.45 4.23 -9.12
CA ASP A 84 -13.52 5.21 -8.97
C ASP A 84 -13.44 6.23 -10.12
N SER A 85 -14.48 6.27 -10.94
CA SER A 85 -14.61 7.20 -12.06
C SER A 85 -15.19 8.56 -11.67
N HIS A 86 -15.64 8.73 -10.42
CA HIS A 86 -16.17 10.02 -9.93
C HIS A 86 -15.05 10.97 -9.52
N SER A 87 -13.87 10.45 -9.16
CA SER A 87 -12.69 11.28 -8.91
C SER A 87 -12.03 11.70 -10.22
N LYS A 88 -11.38 12.87 -10.22
CA LYS A 88 -10.51 13.33 -11.31
C LYS A 88 -9.12 13.66 -10.75
N PRO A 89 -8.07 12.91 -11.10
CA PRO A 89 -8.08 11.70 -11.95
C PRO A 89 -8.84 10.52 -11.30
N ALA A 90 -9.13 9.49 -12.09
CA ALA A 90 -9.71 8.24 -11.57
C ALA A 90 -8.71 7.57 -10.62
N LEU A 91 -9.15 7.21 -9.41
CA LEU A 91 -8.30 6.61 -8.39
C LEU A 91 -8.72 5.16 -8.12
N PRO A 92 -7.81 4.27 -7.70
CA PRO A 92 -8.15 2.88 -7.41
C PRO A 92 -9.34 2.76 -6.44
N SER A 93 -10.31 1.89 -6.73
CA SER A 93 -11.41 1.57 -5.82
C SER A 93 -11.18 0.29 -5.04
N SER A 94 -10.29 -0.57 -5.53
CA SER A 94 -9.82 -1.76 -4.81
C SER A 94 -8.46 -2.22 -5.30
N LEU A 95 -7.68 -2.79 -4.39
CA LEU A 95 -6.40 -3.40 -4.69
C LEU A 95 -6.10 -4.58 -3.75
N GLU A 96 -5.48 -5.60 -4.31
CA GLU A 96 -5.03 -6.79 -3.60
C GLU A 96 -3.50 -6.87 -3.69
N LEU A 97 -2.83 -6.92 -2.55
CA LEU A 97 -1.40 -7.13 -2.44
C LEU A 97 -1.11 -8.54 -1.94
N THR A 98 -0.17 -9.21 -2.55
CA THR A 98 0.27 -10.56 -2.16
C THR A 98 1.79 -10.66 -2.08
N GLU A 99 2.28 -11.30 -1.01
CA GLU A 99 3.68 -11.71 -0.83
C GLU A 99 3.69 -13.14 -0.31
N GLY A 100 4.12 -14.10 -1.13
CA GLY A 100 4.00 -15.52 -0.81
C GLY A 100 2.55 -15.91 -0.46
N ASN A 101 2.33 -16.38 0.77
CA ASN A 101 1.00 -16.75 1.28
C ASN A 101 0.27 -15.60 1.99
N GLN A 102 0.89 -14.44 2.11
CA GLN A 102 0.33 -13.27 2.78
C GLN A 102 -0.47 -12.43 1.79
N ARG A 103 -1.60 -11.87 2.26
CA ARG A 103 -2.52 -11.09 1.43
C ARG A 103 -3.12 -9.93 2.18
N ILE A 104 -3.16 -8.76 1.53
CA ILE A 104 -3.87 -7.57 1.98
C ILE A 104 -4.89 -7.21 0.90
N LYS A 105 -6.15 -7.02 1.30
CA LYS A 105 -7.21 -6.51 0.42
C LYS A 105 -7.64 -5.14 0.91
N LEU A 106 -7.56 -4.16 0.03
CA LEU A 106 -8.04 -2.81 0.29
C LEU A 106 -9.22 -2.53 -0.63
N LYS A 107 -10.27 -1.95 -0.06
CA LYS A 107 -11.44 -1.44 -0.76
C LYS A 107 -11.65 -0.01 -0.29
N MET A 108 -11.72 0.91 -1.24
CA MET A 108 -11.91 2.34 -0.99
C MET A 108 -13.39 2.64 -1.25
N ASP A 109 -14.09 3.11 -0.21
CA ASP A 109 -15.52 3.43 -0.32
C ASP A 109 -15.75 4.75 -1.07
N ASN A 110 -14.87 5.74 -0.89
CA ASN A 110 -14.86 6.99 -1.64
C ASN A 110 -13.46 7.64 -1.66
N TRP A 111 -13.29 8.59 -2.57
CA TRP A 111 -12.14 9.49 -2.61
C TRP A 111 -12.58 10.93 -2.40
N ILE A 112 -11.85 11.64 -1.54
CA ILE A 112 -11.95 13.08 -1.38
C ILE A 112 -10.61 13.67 -1.81
N VAL A 113 -10.59 14.26 -3.00
CA VAL A 113 -9.43 14.95 -3.58
C VAL A 113 -9.72 16.44 -3.73
N LYS A 114 -8.70 17.27 -3.53
CA LYS A 114 -8.77 18.73 -3.66
C LYS A 114 -8.00 19.21 -4.87
#